data_AF-A0A497XTG4-F1
#
_entry.id   AF-A0A497XTG4-F1
#
_cell.length_a   1.000
_cell.length_b   1.000
_cell.length_c   1.000
_cell.angle_alpha   90.00
_cell.angle_beta   90.00
_cell.angle_gamma   90.00
#
_symmetry.space_group_name_H-M   'P 1'
#
loop_
_entity.id
_entity.type
_entity.pdbx_description
1 polymer ?
#
loop_
_entity_poly.entity_id
_entity_poly.type
_entity_poly.pdbx_seq_one_letter_code
_entity_poly.pdbx_strand_id
1 'polypeptide(L)'
;MEDFENEVPQEVKLVVTEEMRSYFYDMSKWARFLSVVGFVVSAFLTLSSFGIGAAITANPAMLNQLGPLASIGATGITIFYLLLALLFFYPSLLLLRFSAKGKQGVLFGDQENLNDAIANAKSLFKFWGILTIVLLVSYFLLILAVAVSSVGIK
;
A
#
# COMPACT_ATOMS: atom_id res chain seq x y z
N MET A 1 11.40 17.54 61.28
CA MET A 1 10.86 18.13 60.04
C MET A 1 11.26 17.15 58.97
N GLU A 2 10.32 16.27 58.64
CA GLU A 2 10.51 15.21 57.65
C GLU A 2 10.70 15.89 56.30
N ASP A 3 11.83 15.63 55.65
CA ASP A 3 12.09 16.04 54.29
C ASP A 3 11.15 15.24 53.38
N PHE A 4 9.95 15.80 53.16
CA PHE A 4 9.08 15.44 52.06
C PHE A 4 9.71 15.97 50.77
N GLU A 5 10.82 15.37 50.35
CA GLU A 5 11.26 15.46 48.96
C GLU A 5 10.11 14.92 48.11
N ASN A 6 9.48 15.84 47.38
CA ASN A 6 8.46 15.53 46.39
C ASN A 6 9.05 14.53 45.40
N GLU A 7 8.74 13.24 45.57
CA GLU A 7 8.93 12.23 44.54
C GLU A 7 8.02 12.59 43.36
N VAL A 8 8.53 13.43 42.46
CA VAL A 8 7.89 13.71 41.18
C VAL A 8 7.73 12.36 40.49
N PRO A 9 6.50 11.93 40.15
CA PRO A 9 6.28 10.64 39.52
C PRO A 9 7.17 10.54 38.28
N GLN A 10 8.14 9.61 38.30
CA GLN A 10 8.97 9.39 37.12
C GLN A 10 8.04 8.96 36.00
N GLU A 11 7.94 9.78 34.94
CA GLU A 11 7.21 9.40 33.74
C GLU A 11 7.80 8.08 33.23
N VAL A 12 6.97 7.04 33.21
CA VAL A 12 7.36 5.74 32.66
C VAL A 12 7.51 5.90 31.15
N LYS A 13 8.73 6.21 30.71
CA LYS A 13 9.08 6.33 29.30
C LYS A 13 9.38 4.95 28.74
N LEU A 14 8.64 4.56 27.70
CA LEU A 14 8.93 3.34 26.95
C LEU A 14 10.24 3.52 26.19
N VAL A 15 11.12 2.52 26.30
CA VAL A 15 12.42 2.50 25.62
C VAL A 15 12.43 1.46 24.51
N VAL A 16 13.16 1.75 23.43
CA VAL A 16 13.40 0.78 22.36
C VAL A 16 14.45 -0.21 22.84
N THR A 17 14.02 -1.41 23.22
CA THR A 17 14.90 -2.50 23.65
C THR A 17 15.69 -3.09 22.48
N GLU A 18 16.77 -3.83 22.77
CA GLU A 18 17.53 -4.54 21.74
C GLU A 18 16.69 -5.56 20.97
N GLU A 19 15.73 -6.20 21.64
CA GLU A 19 14.77 -7.08 21.00
C GLU A 19 13.92 -6.33 19.96
N MET A 20 13.40 -5.16 20.32
CA MET A 20 12.67 -4.31 19.38
C MET A 20 13.54 -3.86 18.20
N ARG A 21 14.82 -3.53 18.45
CA ARG A 21 15.78 -3.20 17.38
C ARG A 21 15.96 -4.37 16.41
N SER A 22 16.06 -5.60 16.91
CA SER A 22 16.14 -6.81 16.10
C SER A 22 14.92 -6.99 15.20
N TYR A 23 13.72 -6.85 15.75
CA TYR A 23 12.47 -6.93 14.97
C TYR A 23 12.39 -5.85 13.89
N PHE A 24 12.77 -4.61 14.23
CA PHE A 24 12.83 -3.52 13.25
C PHE A 24 13.81 -3.80 12.12
N TYR A 25 14.96 -4.39 12.43
CA TYR A 25 15.96 -4.74 11.44
C TYR A 25 15.41 -5.78 10.45
N ASP A 26 14.74 -6.82 10.95
CA ASP A 26 14.14 -7.85 10.10
C ASP A 26 12.96 -7.33 9.30
N MET A 27 12.05 -6.57 9.92
CA MET A 27 10.98 -5.88 9.21
C MET A 27 11.53 -4.97 8.10
N SER A 28 12.61 -4.24 8.36
CA SER A 28 13.24 -3.34 7.37
C SER A 28 13.81 -4.10 6.18
N LYS A 29 14.39 -5.30 6.37
CA LYS A 29 14.85 -6.14 5.26
C LYS A 29 13.69 -6.59 4.37
N TRP A 30 12.63 -7.12 4.98
CA TRP A 30 11.43 -7.57 4.25
C TRP A 30 10.73 -6.42 3.53
N ALA A 31 10.60 -5.27 4.19
CA ALA A 31 10.04 -4.08 3.59
C ALA A 31 10.85 -3.61 2.36
N ARG A 32 12.18 -3.67 2.43
CA ARG A 32 13.03 -3.37 1.28
C ARG A 32 12.78 -4.33 0.13
N PHE A 33 12.77 -5.63 0.40
CA PHE A 33 12.51 -6.65 -0.63
C PHE A 33 11.16 -6.41 -1.30
N LEU A 34 10.08 -6.27 -0.52
CA LEU A 34 8.73 -6.04 -1.02
C LEU A 34 8.62 -4.70 -1.78
N SER A 35 9.32 -3.66 -1.35
CA SER A 35 9.34 -2.38 -2.07
C SER A 35 9.89 -2.54 -3.49
N VAL A 36 11.01 -3.25 -3.65
CA VAL A 36 11.63 -3.51 -4.96
C VAL A 36 10.69 -4.32 -5.84
N VAL A 37 10.11 -5.40 -5.32
CA VAL A 37 9.15 -6.23 -6.06
C VAL A 37 7.95 -5.41 -6.52
N GLY A 38 7.34 -4.62 -5.64
CA GLY A 38 6.19 -3.81 -6.02
C GLY A 38 6.52 -2.68 -7.00
N PHE A 39 7.73 -2.11 -6.94
CA PHE A 39 8.19 -1.18 -7.99
C PHE A 39 8.37 -1.86 -9.34
N VAL A 40 8.93 -3.08 -9.36
CA VAL A 40 9.05 -3.87 -10.60
C VAL A 40 7.67 -4.16 -11.17
N VAL A 41 6.72 -4.61 -10.35
CA VAL A 41 5.32 -4.83 -10.77
C VAL A 41 4.70 -3.54 -11.30
N SER A 42 4.87 -2.41 -10.62
CA SER A 42 4.36 -1.10 -11.07
C SER A 42 4.96 -0.68 -12.42
N ALA A 43 6.26 -0.91 -12.62
CA ALA A 43 6.92 -0.63 -13.89
C ALA A 43 6.36 -1.51 -15.02
N PHE A 44 6.20 -2.81 -14.80
CA PHE A 44 5.57 -3.72 -15.77
C PHE A 44 4.14 -3.30 -16.11
N LEU A 45 3.31 -2.97 -15.10
CA LEU A 45 1.94 -2.48 -15.32
C LEU A 45 1.93 -1.20 -16.16
N THR A 46 2.86 -0.29 -15.89
CA THR A 46 3.00 0.97 -16.65
C THR A 46 3.35 0.69 -18.10
N LEU A 47 4.34 -0.17 -18.37
CA LEU A 47 4.71 -0.57 -19.73
C LEU A 47 3.57 -1.30 -20.46
N SER A 48 2.90 -2.22 -19.77
CA SER A 48 1.74 -2.94 -20.31
C SER A 48 0.58 -2.01 -20.64
N SER A 49 0.37 -0.92 -19.88
CA SER A 49 -0.72 0.02 -20.14
C SER A 49 -0.65 0.66 -21.52
N PHE A 50 0.57 1.01 -21.96
CA PHE A 50 0.82 1.59 -23.29
C PHE A 50 0.93 0.51 -24.37
N GLY A 51 1.54 -0.64 -24.04
CA GLY A 51 1.68 -1.76 -24.97
C GLY A 51 0.33 -2.34 -25.40
N ILE A 52 -0.57 -2.60 -24.44
CA ILE A 52 -1.91 -3.12 -24.72
C ILE A 52 -2.75 -2.08 -25.46
N GLY A 53 -2.71 -0.81 -25.05
CA GLY A 53 -3.46 0.27 -25.72
C GLY A 53 -3.04 0.46 -27.19
N ALA A 54 -1.74 0.42 -27.48
CA ALA A 54 -1.20 0.48 -28.83
C ALA A 54 -1.60 -0.75 -29.66
N ALA A 55 -1.53 -1.95 -29.09
CA ALA A 55 -1.92 -3.19 -29.76
C ALA A 55 -3.42 -3.20 -30.15
N ILE A 56 -4.30 -2.73 -29.26
CA ILE A 56 -5.74 -2.61 -29.56
C ILE A 56 -5.99 -1.58 -30.66
N THR A 57 -5.25 -0.47 -30.67
CA THR A 57 -5.37 0.56 -31.72
C THR A 57 -4.97 0.00 -33.10
N ALA A 58 -3.93 -0.83 -33.15
CA ALA A 58 -3.49 -1.49 -34.37
C ALA A 58 -4.43 -2.62 -34.83
N ASN A 59 -5.06 -3.34 -33.89
CA ASN A 59 -6.05 -4.38 -34.18
C ASN A 59 -7.23 -4.30 -33.19
N PRO A 60 -8.32 -3.61 -33.57
CA PRO A 60 -9.49 -3.45 -32.70
C PRO A 60 -10.15 -4.76 -32.27
N ALA A 61 -9.97 -5.86 -33.02
CA ALA A 61 -10.49 -7.17 -32.65
C ALA A 61 -9.88 -7.73 -31.36
N MET A 62 -8.69 -7.24 -30.95
CA MET A 62 -8.05 -7.61 -29.68
C MET A 62 -8.85 -7.16 -28.47
N LEU A 63 -9.64 -6.08 -28.58
CA LEU A 63 -10.45 -5.58 -27.47
C LEU A 63 -11.44 -6.64 -26.98
N ASN A 64 -12.04 -7.41 -27.90
CA ASN A 64 -13.00 -8.47 -27.58
C ASN A 64 -12.36 -9.64 -26.83
N GLN A 65 -11.03 -9.78 -26.85
CA GLN A 65 -10.31 -10.83 -26.12
C GLN A 65 -10.07 -10.47 -24.64
N LEU A 66 -10.30 -9.21 -24.24
CA LEU A 66 -10.07 -8.73 -22.86
C LEU A 66 -11.28 -8.93 -21.95
N GLY A 67 -12.32 -9.64 -22.42
CA GLY A 67 -13.49 -10.00 -21.61
C GLY A 67 -14.21 -8.77 -21.04
N PRO A 68 -14.53 -8.73 -19.73
CA PRO A 68 -15.23 -7.60 -19.12
C PRO A 68 -14.52 -6.25 -19.30
N LEU A 69 -13.19 -6.24 -19.43
CA LEU A 69 -12.42 -5.00 -19.67
C LEU A 69 -12.67 -4.42 -21.07
N ALA A 70 -13.24 -5.16 -22.01
CA ALA A 70 -13.61 -4.64 -23.32
C ALA A 70 -14.58 -3.45 -23.22
N SER A 71 -15.46 -3.47 -22.20
CA SER A 71 -16.51 -2.47 -21.99
C SER A 71 -16.01 -1.05 -21.72
N ILE A 72 -14.79 -0.91 -21.17
CA ILE A 72 -14.18 0.40 -20.87
C ILE A 72 -13.34 0.94 -22.04
N GLY A 73 -13.22 0.18 -23.13
CA GLY A 73 -12.48 0.55 -24.34
C GLY A 73 -10.96 0.65 -24.13
N ALA A 74 -10.22 0.86 -25.24
CA ALA A 74 -8.76 0.90 -25.22
C ALA A 74 -8.20 1.98 -24.27
N THR A 75 -8.75 3.20 -24.33
CA THR A 75 -8.35 4.31 -23.45
C THR A 75 -8.65 3.99 -21.98
N GLY A 76 -9.81 3.41 -21.68
CA GLY A 76 -10.17 3.02 -20.33
C GLY A 76 -9.24 1.94 -19.77
N ILE A 77 -8.84 0.97 -20.58
CA ILE A 77 -7.86 -0.06 -20.20
C ILE A 77 -6.52 0.57 -19.85
N THR A 78 -5.99 1.49 -20.67
CA THR A 78 -4.73 2.17 -20.36
C THR A 78 -4.82 2.94 -19.04
N ILE A 79 -5.88 3.72 -18.83
CA ILE A 79 -6.10 4.45 -17.58
C ILE A 79 -6.19 3.49 -16.39
N PHE A 80 -6.93 2.38 -16.52
CA PHE A 80 -7.07 1.37 -15.48
C PHE A 80 -5.74 0.75 -15.06
N TYR A 81 -4.91 0.35 -16.03
CA TYR A 81 -3.58 -0.21 -15.73
C TYR A 81 -2.63 0.82 -15.10
N LEU A 82 -2.72 2.09 -15.48
CA LEU A 82 -1.95 3.17 -14.84
C LEU A 82 -2.39 3.41 -13.39
N LEU A 83 -3.71 3.38 -13.12
CA LEU A 83 -4.23 3.47 -11.76
C LEU A 83 -3.77 2.27 -10.90
N LEU A 84 -3.78 1.06 -11.46
CA LEU A 84 -3.21 -0.11 -10.79
C LEU A 84 -1.71 0.06 -10.54
N ALA A 85 -0.95 0.55 -11.52
CA ALA A 85 0.49 0.80 -11.34
C ALA A 85 0.75 1.78 -10.19
N LEU A 86 -0.03 2.86 -10.08
CA LEU A 86 0.04 3.80 -8.97
C LEU A 86 -0.35 3.18 -7.63
N LEU A 87 -1.37 2.31 -7.62
CA LEU A 87 -1.83 1.58 -6.44
C LEU A 87 -0.74 0.66 -5.88
N PHE A 88 0.07 0.02 -6.74
CA PHE A 88 1.24 -0.76 -6.31
C PHE A 88 2.44 0.11 -5.96
N PHE A 89 2.64 1.23 -6.66
CA PHE A 89 3.77 2.13 -6.46
C PHE A 89 3.78 2.76 -5.07
N TYR A 90 2.65 3.29 -4.63
CA TYR A 90 2.54 4.04 -3.38
C TYR A 90 2.92 3.22 -2.12
N PRO A 91 2.36 2.02 -1.86
CA PRO A 91 2.77 1.21 -0.71
C PRO A 91 4.23 0.76 -0.81
N SER A 92 4.75 0.50 -2.02
CA SER A 92 6.17 0.22 -2.21
C SER A 92 7.07 1.38 -1.81
N LEU A 93 6.68 2.62 -2.11
CA LEU A 93 7.40 3.81 -1.65
C LEU A 93 7.41 3.94 -0.13
N LEU A 94 6.27 3.67 0.53
CA LEU A 94 6.20 3.70 1.99
C LEU A 94 7.06 2.60 2.63
N LEU A 95 7.05 1.39 2.07
CA LEU A 95 7.91 0.29 2.51
C LEU A 95 9.40 0.62 2.37
N LEU A 96 9.79 1.25 1.25
CA LEU A 96 11.16 1.68 1.03
C LEU A 96 11.60 2.73 2.07
N ARG A 97 10.75 3.73 2.34
CA ARG A 97 11.01 4.79 3.33
C ARG A 97 11.08 4.23 4.75
N PHE A 98 10.15 3.34 5.12
CA PHE A 98 10.17 2.63 6.39
C PHE A 98 11.48 1.85 6.57
N SER A 99 11.90 1.09 5.55
CA SER A 99 13.14 0.33 5.59
C SER A 99 14.39 1.22 5.76
N ALA A 100 14.49 2.29 4.97
CA ALA A 100 15.65 3.17 4.98
C ALA A 100 15.80 3.92 6.32
N LYS A 101 14.72 4.57 6.76
CA LYS A 101 14.71 5.37 7.99
C LYS A 101 14.70 4.49 9.25
N GLY A 102 13.98 3.36 9.21
CA GLY A 102 13.93 2.40 10.31
C GLY A 102 15.31 1.86 10.64
N LYS A 103 16.07 1.47 9.62
CA LYS A 103 17.46 1.04 9.80
C LYS A 103 18.33 2.13 10.43
N GLN A 104 18.24 3.39 9.97
CA GLN A 104 19.01 4.48 10.58
C GLN A 104 18.61 4.74 12.03
N GLY A 105 17.30 4.78 12.32
CA GLY A 105 16.78 5.03 13.66
C GLY A 105 17.23 3.98 14.67
N VAL A 106 17.13 2.69 14.35
CA VAL A 106 17.50 1.64 15.30
C VAL A 106 19.00 1.38 15.42
N LEU A 107 19.78 1.54 14.34
CA LEU A 107 21.25 1.31 14.42
C LEU A 107 21.98 2.45 15.12
N PHE A 108 21.56 3.69 14.90
CA PHE A 108 22.28 4.87 15.39
C PHE A 108 21.59 5.57 16.57
N GLY A 109 20.46 5.03 17.06
CA GLY A 109 19.69 5.66 18.13
C GLY A 109 19.10 7.01 17.71
N ASP A 110 18.78 7.16 16.43
CA ASP A 110 18.24 8.39 15.85
C ASP A 110 16.70 8.41 15.97
N GLN A 111 16.22 9.20 16.93
CA GLN A 111 14.80 9.30 17.23
C GLN A 111 13.98 9.91 16.09
N GLU A 112 14.53 10.85 15.32
CA GLU A 112 13.84 11.51 14.21
C GLU A 112 13.58 10.49 13.09
N ASN A 113 14.61 9.76 12.69
CA ASN A 113 14.50 8.71 11.69
C ASN A 113 13.57 7.58 12.14
N LEU A 114 13.59 7.21 13.43
CA LEU A 114 12.68 6.20 13.97
C LEU A 114 11.21 6.66 13.92
N ASN A 115 10.93 7.91 14.30
CA ASN A 115 9.59 8.50 14.23
C ASN A 115 9.06 8.50 12.79
N ASP A 116 9.89 8.90 11.84
CA ASP A 116 9.53 8.91 10.44
C ASP A 116 9.31 7.51 9.88
N ALA A 117 10.10 6.51 10.30
CA ALA A 117 9.88 5.12 9.91
C ALA A 117 8.49 4.67 10.34
N ILE A 118 8.14 4.86 11.62
CA ILE A 118 6.82 4.53 12.15
C ILE A 118 5.70 5.32 11.46
N ALA A 119 5.92 6.58 11.10
CA ALA A 119 4.95 7.35 10.33
C ALA A 119 4.68 6.76 8.93
N ASN A 120 5.70 6.22 8.26
CA ASN A 120 5.54 5.50 6.99
C ASN A 120 4.80 4.17 7.18
N ALA A 121 5.11 3.41 8.23
CA ALA A 121 4.39 2.17 8.57
C ALA A 121 2.90 2.46 8.86
N LYS A 122 2.60 3.49 9.66
CA LYS A 122 1.23 3.98 9.90
C LYS A 122 0.52 4.31 8.60
N SER A 123 1.17 5.04 7.70
CA SER A 123 0.58 5.41 6.40
C SER A 123 0.30 4.18 5.53
N LEU A 124 1.16 3.16 5.59
CA LEU A 124 0.97 1.89 4.88
C LEU A 124 -0.27 1.14 5.40
N PHE A 125 -0.44 1.05 6.72
CA PHE A 125 -1.63 0.44 7.31
C PHE A 125 -2.90 1.21 6.97
N LYS A 126 -2.85 2.55 6.99
CA LYS A 126 -3.99 3.38 6.56
C LYS A 126 -4.33 3.14 5.10
N PHE A 127 -3.33 3.05 4.22
CA PHE A 127 -3.53 2.78 2.79
C PHE A 127 -4.27 1.47 2.56
N TRP A 128 -3.75 0.36 3.12
CA TRP A 128 -4.41 -0.95 2.97
C TRP A 128 -5.78 -0.99 3.63
N GLY A 129 -5.94 -0.38 4.81
CA GLY A 129 -7.25 -0.30 5.48
C GLY A 129 -8.30 0.44 4.65
N ILE A 130 -7.96 1.60 4.08
CA ILE A 130 -8.86 2.36 3.21
C ILE A 130 -9.17 1.55 1.95
N LEU A 131 -8.16 0.95 1.32
CA LEU A 131 -8.34 0.12 0.13
C LEU A 131 -9.29 -1.06 0.41
N THR A 132 -9.12 -1.74 1.54
CA THR A 132 -10.00 -2.83 1.97
C THR A 132 -11.44 -2.35 2.17
N ILE A 133 -11.66 -1.19 2.80
CA ILE A 133 -13.01 -0.62 2.95
C ILE A 133 -13.65 -0.38 1.58
N VAL A 134 -12.92 0.23 0.64
CA VAL A 134 -13.41 0.48 -0.73
C VAL A 134 -13.81 -0.83 -1.42
N LEU A 135 -13.01 -1.88 -1.29
CA LEU A 135 -13.30 -3.20 -1.88
C LEU A 135 -14.52 -3.87 -1.24
N LEU A 136 -14.67 -3.78 0.09
CA LEU A 136 -15.83 -4.35 0.77
C LEU A 136 -17.13 -3.65 0.37
N VAL A 137 -17.11 -2.31 0.30
CA VAL A 137 -18.28 -1.52 -0.13
C VAL A 137 -18.63 -1.82 -1.59
N SER A 138 -17.63 -1.88 -2.48
CA SER A 138 -17.90 -2.19 -3.89
C SER A 138 -18.45 -3.61 -4.07
N TYR A 139 -17.92 -4.59 -3.34
CA TYR A 139 -18.42 -5.97 -3.39
C TYR A 139 -19.85 -6.08 -2.85
N PHE A 140 -20.15 -5.40 -1.74
CA PHE A 140 -21.50 -5.33 -1.19
C PHE A 140 -22.51 -4.73 -2.19
N LEU A 141 -22.15 -3.62 -2.84
CA LEU A 141 -22.99 -2.99 -3.86
C LEU A 141 -23.21 -3.90 -5.08
N LEU A 142 -22.20 -4.64 -5.51
CA LEU A 142 -22.32 -5.61 -6.60
C LEU A 142 -23.33 -6.72 -6.26
N ILE A 143 -23.29 -7.26 -5.04
CA ILE A 143 -24.25 -8.26 -4.58
C ILE A 143 -25.68 -7.70 -4.62
N LEU A 144 -25.88 -6.47 -4.12
CA LEU A 144 -27.19 -5.81 -4.16
C LEU A 144 -27.69 -5.61 -5.60
N ALA A 145 -26.81 -5.17 -6.50
CA ALA A 145 -27.15 -4.96 -7.91
C ALA A 145 -27.61 -6.27 -8.58
N VAL A 146 -26.89 -7.38 -8.34
CA VAL A 146 -27.25 -8.70 -8.87
C VAL A 146 -28.58 -9.18 -8.28
N ALA A 147 -28.78 -9.03 -6.97
CA ALA A 147 -30.01 -9.42 -6.30
C ALA A 147 -31.24 -8.69 -6.90
N VAL A 148 -31.18 -7.36 -7.04
CA VAL A 148 -32.27 -6.58 -7.65
C VAL A 148 -32.52 -6.99 -9.10
N SER A 149 -31.45 -7.18 -9.89
CA SER A 149 -31.56 -7.59 -11.30
C SER A 149 -32.26 -8.95 -11.45
N SER A 150 -31.97 -9.91 -10.57
CA SER A 150 -32.60 -11.24 -10.59
C SER A 150 -34.08 -11.24 -10.18
N VAL A 151 -34.51 -10.30 -9.33
CA VAL A 151 -35.91 -10.16 -8.92
C VAL A 151 -36.76 -9.49 -10.00
N GLY A 152 -36.18 -8.55 -10.76
CA GLY A 152 -36.86 -7.85 -11.87
C GLY A 152 -37.02 -8.65 -13.17
N ILE A 153 -36.52 -9.88 -13.25
CA ILE A 153 -36.64 -10.78 -14.42
C ILE A 153 -37.83 -11.75 -14.27
N LYS A 154 -38.70 -11.56 -13.26
CA LYS A 154 -39.97 -12.30 -13.12
C LYS A 154 -41.15 -11.54 -13.70
#